data_AF-A0A6M4XFP8-F1
#
_entry.id   AF-A0A6M4XFP8-F1
#
_cell.length_a   1.000
_cell.length_b   1.000
_cell.length_c   1.000
_cell.angle_alpha   90.00
_cell.angle_beta   90.00
_cell.angle_gamma   90.00
#
_symmetry.space_group_name_H-M   'P 1'
#
loop_
_entity.id
_entity.type
_entity.pdbx_description
1 polymer ?
#
loop_
_entity_poly.entity_id
_entity_poly.type
_entity_poly.pdbx_seq_one_letter_code
_entity_poly.pdbx_strand_id
1 'polypeptide(L)'
;MRPGVTEEAQRVIDAMEAVEAIADPEERARAIGEVLADQAERARRWREDRRKTVLDLRAQQPPVSYRKIAARLGVSLRTVQDIEAGYSGSGKNRPRKDPDT
;
A
#
# COMPACT_ATOMS: atom_id res chain seq x y z
N MET A 1 15.51 7.76 10.02
CA MET A 1 14.54 7.62 8.92
C MET A 1 14.95 6.43 8.07
N ARG A 2 14.09 5.42 7.90
CA ARG A 2 14.39 4.24 7.07
C ARG A 2 14.55 4.68 5.59
N PRO A 3 15.59 4.23 4.85
CA PRO A 3 15.74 4.60 3.44
C PRO A 3 14.51 4.18 2.63
N GLY A 4 13.96 5.09 1.83
CA GLY A 4 12.79 4.82 0.98
C GLY A 4 11.43 4.90 1.68
N VAL A 5 11.37 5.37 2.93
CA VAL A 5 10.12 5.62 3.67
C VAL A 5 9.94 7.12 3.84
N THR A 6 8.74 7.65 3.61
CA THR A 6 8.45 9.09 3.81
C THR A 6 8.38 9.45 5.29
N GLU A 7 8.49 10.74 5.64
CA GLU A 7 8.45 11.19 7.05
C GLU A 7 7.10 10.84 7.70
N GLU A 8 5.99 11.00 6.96
CA GLU A 8 4.65 10.63 7.40
C GLU A 8 4.52 9.14 7.65
N ALA A 9 5.04 8.30 6.74
CA ALA A 9 4.99 6.86 6.91
C ALA A 9 5.86 6.42 8.10
N GLN A 10 7.00 7.08 8.33
CA GLN A 10 7.83 6.82 9.50
C GLN A 10 7.08 7.17 10.80
N ARG A 11 6.39 8.31 10.87
CA ARG A 11 5.58 8.67 12.05
C ARG A 11 4.50 7.65 12.37
N VAL A 12 3.85 7.09 11.35
CA VAL A 12 2.86 6.02 11.56
C VAL A 12 3.52 4.74 12.04
N ILE A 13 4.66 4.33 11.47
CA ILE A 13 5.41 3.15 11.92
C ILE A 13 5.83 3.31 13.38
N ASP A 14 6.37 4.47 13.76
CA ASP A 14 6.80 4.74 15.14
C ASP A 14 5.60 4.69 16.11
N ALA A 15 4.44 5.18 15.70
CA ALA A 15 3.22 5.08 16.50
C ALA A 15 2.71 3.63 16.66
N MET A 16 2.85 2.80 15.62
CA MET A 16 2.54 1.36 15.71
C MET A 16 3.49 0.65 16.69
N GLU A 17 4.79 0.95 16.62
CA GLU A 17 5.80 0.41 17.55
C GLU A 17 5.50 0.84 19.00
N ALA A 18 4.96 2.05 19.21
CA ALA A 18 4.52 2.50 20.53
C ALA A 18 3.32 1.70 21.08
N VAL A 19 2.37 1.30 20.23
CA VAL A 19 1.26 0.41 20.63
C VAL A 19 1.79 -0.96 21.04
N GLU A 20 2.77 -1.50 20.31
CA GLU A 20 3.40 -2.78 20.62
C GLU A 20 4.18 -2.74 21.96
N ALA A 21 4.70 -1.58 22.34
CA ALA A 21 5.46 -1.38 23.57
C ALA A 21 4.60 -1.20 24.84
N ILE A 22 3.27 -1.13 24.74
CA ILE A 22 2.37 -1.05 25.90
C ILE A 22 2.59 -2.26 26.81
N ALA A 23 2.89 -2.02 28.09
CA ALA A 23 3.26 -3.07 29.03
C ALA A 23 2.08 -3.97 29.41
N ASP A 24 0.92 -3.38 29.73
CA ASP A 24 -0.29 -4.13 30.11
C ASP A 24 -0.85 -4.90 28.90
N PRO A 25 -0.97 -6.24 28.97
CA PRO A 25 -1.50 -7.04 27.88
C PRO A 25 -2.94 -6.70 27.47
N GLU A 26 -3.80 -6.33 28.42
CA GLU A 26 -5.20 -6.00 28.11
C GLU A 26 -5.32 -4.64 27.42
N GLU A 27 -4.63 -3.62 27.94
CA GLU A 27 -4.51 -2.31 27.29
C GLU A 27 -3.90 -2.42 25.89
N ARG A 28 -2.82 -3.21 25.72
CA ARG A 28 -2.20 -3.45 24.41
C ARG A 28 -3.18 -4.10 23.43
N ALA A 29 -3.91 -5.13 23.86
CA ALA A 29 -4.89 -5.80 23.01
C ALA A 29 -6.03 -4.86 22.58
N ARG A 30 -6.51 -3.99 23.49
CA ARG A 30 -7.50 -2.96 23.18
C ARG A 30 -6.99 -1.98 22.13
N ALA A 31 -5.80 -1.42 22.34
CA ALA A 31 -5.18 -0.47 21.42
C ALA A 31 -4.94 -1.06 20.02
N ILE A 32 -4.47 -2.32 19.95
CA ILE A 32 -4.35 -3.05 18.68
C ILE A 32 -5.70 -3.16 17.98
N GLY A 33 -6.76 -3.52 18.70
CA GLY A 33 -8.12 -3.63 18.15
C GLY A 33 -8.62 -2.32 17.54
N GLU A 34 -8.41 -1.20 18.23
CA GLU A 34 -8.77 0.15 17.76
C GLU A 34 -8.02 0.53 16.47
N VAL A 35 -6.70 0.27 16.44
CA VAL A 35 -5.86 0.50 15.27
C VAL A 35 -6.33 -0.35 14.09
N LEU A 36 -6.60 -1.64 14.29
CA LEU A 36 -7.06 -2.53 13.22
C LEU A 36 -8.41 -2.10 12.63
N ALA A 37 -9.33 -1.61 13.47
CA ALA A 37 -10.62 -1.10 13.03
C ALA A 37 -10.45 0.14 12.13
N ASP A 38 -9.67 1.14 12.56
CA ASP A 38 -9.40 2.35 11.77
C ASP A 38 -8.62 2.03 10.47
N GLN A 39 -7.65 1.11 10.53
CA GLN A 39 -6.92 0.64 9.36
C GLN A 39 -7.83 0.01 8.31
N ALA A 40 -8.81 -0.80 8.72
CA ALA A 40 -9.74 -1.44 7.78
C ALA A 40 -10.51 -0.39 6.97
N GLU A 41 -10.97 0.69 7.62
CA GLU A 41 -11.67 1.79 6.95
C GLU A 41 -10.76 2.57 5.99
N ARG A 42 -9.56 2.93 6.45
CA ARG A 42 -8.60 3.73 5.66
C ARG A 42 -8.04 2.95 4.49
N ALA A 43 -7.76 1.67 4.67
CA ALA A 43 -7.07 0.87 3.67
C ALA A 43 -7.87 0.75 2.36
N ARG A 44 -9.21 0.82 2.40
CA ARG A 44 -10.00 0.91 1.17
C ARG A 44 -9.72 2.21 0.42
N ARG A 45 -9.85 3.35 1.10
CA ARG A 45 -9.67 4.69 0.51
C ARG A 45 -8.25 4.87 -0.03
N TRP A 46 -7.24 4.50 0.75
CA TRP A 46 -5.83 4.64 0.33
C TRP A 46 -5.45 3.76 -0.86
N ARG A 47 -6.04 2.55 -0.99
CA ARG A 47 -5.84 1.72 -2.20
C ARG A 47 -6.43 2.39 -3.44
N GLU A 48 -7.59 3.01 -3.30
CA GLU A 48 -8.24 3.77 -4.38
C GLU A 48 -7.41 5.00 -4.77
N ASP A 49 -6.95 5.79 -3.82
CA ASP A 49 -6.08 6.96 -4.08
C ASP A 49 -4.77 6.56 -4.76
N ARG A 50 -4.14 5.47 -4.31
CA ARG A 50 -2.94 4.90 -4.95
C ARG A 50 -3.23 4.48 -6.39
N ARG A 51 -4.39 3.86 -6.65
CA ARG A 51 -4.80 3.46 -7.99
C ARG A 51 -5.07 4.65 -8.89
N LYS A 52 -5.81 5.64 -8.40
CA LYS A 52 -6.07 6.89 -9.11
C LYS A 52 -4.77 7.54 -9.56
N THR A 53 -3.79 7.67 -8.67
CA THR A 53 -2.47 8.23 -8.99
C THR A 53 -1.78 7.49 -10.15
N VAL A 54 -1.81 6.15 -10.16
CA VAL A 54 -1.24 5.36 -11.27
C VAL A 54 -2.01 5.60 -12.57
N LEU A 55 -3.34 5.60 -12.54
CA LEU A 55 -4.18 5.84 -13.71
C LEU A 55 -3.95 7.25 -14.30
N ASP A 56 -3.88 8.27 -13.45
CA ASP A 56 -3.64 9.66 -13.85
C ASP A 56 -2.27 9.80 -14.54
N LEU A 57 -1.22 9.14 -14.01
CA LEU A 57 0.10 9.09 -14.64
C LEU A 57 0.08 8.36 -16.00
N ARG A 58 -0.72 7.29 -16.11
CA ARG A 58 -0.88 6.54 -17.37
C ARG A 58 -1.68 7.31 -18.42
N ALA A 59 -2.56 8.21 -18.01
CA ALA A 59 -3.39 9.03 -18.90
C ALA A 59 -2.68 10.28 -19.45
N GLN A 60 -1.47 10.61 -18.97
CA GLN A 60 -0.68 11.75 -19.49
C GLN A 60 -0.35 11.61 -20.98
N GLN A 61 0.00 12.72 -21.64
CA GLN A 61 0.45 12.73 -23.04
C GLN A 61 1.85 13.35 -23.14
N PRO A 62 2.89 12.56 -23.51
CA PRO A 62 2.85 11.10 -23.71
C PRO A 62 2.65 10.33 -22.40
N PRO A 63 2.08 9.10 -22.44
CA PRO A 63 1.86 8.28 -21.25
C PRO A 63 3.13 8.00 -20.46
N VAL A 64 3.08 8.13 -19.13
CA VAL A 64 4.20 7.72 -18.28
C VAL A 64 4.33 6.20 -18.29
N SER A 65 5.52 5.67 -18.58
CA SER A 65 5.76 4.22 -18.62
C SER A 65 5.71 3.60 -17.23
N TYR A 66 5.33 2.31 -17.13
CA TYR A 66 5.29 1.61 -15.85
C TYR A 66 6.60 1.65 -15.06
N ARG A 67 7.75 1.53 -15.75
CA ARG A 67 9.07 1.63 -15.10
C ARG A 67 9.31 3.00 -14.47
N LYS A 68 8.87 4.08 -15.13
CA LYS A 68 9.00 5.44 -14.62
C LYS A 68 8.04 5.70 -13.46
N ILE A 69 6.82 5.15 -13.51
CA ILE A 69 5.88 5.20 -12.38
C ILE A 69 6.46 4.42 -11.18
N ALA A 70 6.97 3.21 -11.41
CA ALA A 70 7.58 2.37 -10.38
C ALA A 70 8.73 3.09 -9.65
N ALA A 71 9.64 3.71 -10.40
CA ALA A 71 10.73 4.50 -9.84
C ALA A 71 10.23 5.72 -9.03
N ARG A 72 9.20 6.42 -9.52
CA ARG A 72 8.62 7.58 -8.81
C ARG A 72 7.94 7.18 -7.49
N LEU A 73 7.29 6.03 -7.46
CA LEU A 73 6.50 5.57 -6.31
C LEU A 73 7.31 4.66 -5.36
N GLY A 74 8.56 4.32 -5.69
CA GLY A 74 9.37 3.42 -4.87
C GLY A 74 8.84 1.98 -4.79
N VAL A 75 8.12 1.51 -5.82
CA VAL A 75 7.54 0.16 -5.87
C VAL A 75 8.03 -0.61 -7.10
N SER A 76 7.79 -1.93 -7.13
CA SER A 76 8.14 -2.73 -8.31
C SER A 76 7.23 -2.40 -9.51
N LEU A 77 7.73 -2.64 -10.73
CA LEU A 77 6.89 -2.55 -11.95
C LEU A 77 5.65 -3.43 -11.85
N ARG A 78 5.79 -4.63 -11.29
CA ARG A 78 4.68 -5.57 -11.10
C ARG A 78 3.60 -4.97 -10.21
N THR A 79 4.01 -4.31 -9.13
CA THR A 79 3.10 -3.60 -8.22
C THR A 79 2.32 -2.50 -8.93
N VAL A 80 2.94 -1.74 -9.83
CA VAL A 80 2.22 -0.73 -10.63
C VAL A 80 1.14 -1.37 -11.51
N GLN A 81 1.45 -2.49 -12.16
CA GLN A 81 0.50 -3.23 -12.98
C GLN A 81 -0.66 -3.80 -12.15
N ASP A 82 -0.37 -4.33 -10.96
CA ASP A 82 -1.38 -4.82 -10.03
C ASP A 82 -2.33 -3.68 -9.59
N ILE A 83 -1.76 -2.52 -9.24
CA ILE A 83 -2.51 -1.32 -8.86
C ILE A 83 -3.46 -0.88 -9.98
N GLU A 84 -2.95 -0.74 -11.21
CA GLU A 84 -3.75 -0.32 -12.36
C GLU A 84 -4.91 -1.29 -12.61
N ALA A 85 -4.63 -2.60 -12.57
CA ALA A 85 -5.61 -3.68 -12.70
C ALA A 85 -6.61 -3.76 -11.54
N GLY A 86 -6.46 -2.96 -10.47
CA GLY A 86 -7.31 -3.00 -9.29
C GLY A 86 -7.05 -4.21 -8.39
N TYR A 87 -5.96 -4.93 -8.61
CA TYR A 87 -5.58 -6.08 -7.80
C TYR A 87 -4.86 -5.63 -6.52
N SER A 88 -5.36 -6.09 -5.37
CA SER A 88 -4.84 -5.73 -4.04
C SER A 88 -4.43 -6.93 -3.18
N GLY A 89 -4.51 -8.15 -3.74
CA GLY A 89 -4.14 -9.40 -3.05
C GLY A 89 -2.64 -9.70 -3.07
N SER A 90 -2.24 -10.72 -2.29
CA SER A 90 -0.89 -11.30 -2.38
C SER A 90 -0.70 -11.90 -3.77
N GLY A 91 0.40 -11.57 -4.46
CA GLY A 91 0.69 -12.10 -5.81
C GLY A 91 0.71 -13.63 -5.90
N LYS A 92 0.83 -14.34 -4.76
CA LYS A 92 0.66 -15.81 -4.67
C LYS A 92 -0.77 -16.27 -4.98
N ASN A 93 -1.76 -15.42 -4.73
CA ASN A 93 -3.19 -15.68 -4.95
C ASN A 93 -3.70 -14.97 -6.22
N ARG A 94 -2.81 -14.51 -7.09
CA ARG A 94 -3.23 -13.88 -8.35
C ARG A 94 -3.71 -14.97 -9.30
N PRO A 95 -4.87 -14.81 -9.95
CA PRO A 95 -5.27 -15.71 -11.03
C PRO A 95 -4.17 -15.74 -12.08
N ARG A 96 -3.63 -16.93 -12.38
CA ARG A 96 -2.70 -17.09 -13.49
C ARG A 96 -3.49 -16.85 -14.78
N LYS A 97 -2.89 -16.15 -15.74
CA LYS A 97 -3.46 -16.06 -17.08
C LYS A 97 -3.40 -17.48 -17.64
N ASP A 98 -4.54 -18.05 -18.02
CA ASP A 98 -4.55 -19.34 -18.70
C ASP A 98 -3.70 -19.23 -19.98
N PRO A 99 -2.88 -20.23 -20.31
CA PRO A 99 -1.97 -20.17 -21.45
C PRO A 99 -2.68 -20.20 -22.83
N ASP A 100 -4.01 -20.26 -22.87
CA ASP A 100 -4.80 -20.20 -24.11
C ASP A 100 -5.64 -18.91 -24.21
N THR A 101 -4.99 -17.75 -24.33
CA THR A 101 -5.54 -16.54 -25.00
C THR A 101 -4.47 -15.49 -25.30
#